data_AF-A0A938W0I0-F1
#
_entry.id   AF-A0A938W0I0-F1
#
_cell.length_a   1.000
_cell.length_b   1.000
_cell.length_c   1.000
_cell.angle_alpha   90.00
_cell.angle_beta   90.00
_cell.angle_gamma   90.00
#
_symmetry.space_group_name_H-M   'P 1'
#
loop_
_entity.id
_entity.type
_entity.pdbx_description
1 polymer ?
#
loop_
_entity_poly.entity_id
_entity_poly.type
_entity_poly.pdbx_seq_one_letter_code
_entity_poly.pdbx_strand_id
1 'polypeptide(L)' 'MALLRKAWETWKRVGRIIGDFIGRAILTIFYFTLLAPFGVGVRLFGDPLAIRPGRPARWVERKTHDLTLDDARRLS' A
#
# COMPACT_ATOMS: atom_id res chain seq x y z
N MET A 1 46.13 -23.02 1.70
CA MET A 1 45.35 -22.57 2.87
C MET A 1 44.83 -21.12 2.78
N ALA A 2 45.53 -20.16 2.16
CA ALA A 2 45.09 -18.75 2.11
C ALA A 2 43.91 -18.48 1.14
N LEU A 3 43.80 -19.23 0.05
CA LEU A 3 42.74 -19.07 -0.96
C LEU A 3 41.35 -19.42 -0.41
N LEU A 4 41.24 -20.50 0.37
CA LEU A 4 39.99 -20.90 1.05
C LEU A 4 39.51 -19.84 2.04
N ARG A 5 40.42 -19.24 2.82
CA ARG A 5 40.07 -18.14 3.73
C ARG A 5 39.61 -16.89 2.97
N LYS A 6 40.28 -16.51 1.87
CA LYS A 6 39.85 -15.38 1.02
C LYS A 6 38.49 -15.61 0.38
N ALA A 7 38.25 -16.81 -0.15
CA ALA A 7 36.96 -17.20 -0.71
C ALA A 7 35.86 -17.16 0.36
N TRP A 8 36.14 -17.64 1.57
CA TRP A 8 35.19 -17.60 2.70
C TRP A 8 34.86 -16.18 3.17
N GLU A 9 35.85 -15.29 3.27
CA GLU A 9 35.62 -13.89 3.61
C GLU A 9 34.80 -13.15 2.55
N THR A 10 35.05 -13.47 1.27
CA THR A 10 34.30 -12.89 0.15
C THR A 10 32.87 -13.42 0.13
N TRP A 11 32.68 -14.72 0.36
CA TRP A 11 31.37 -15.35 0.50
C TRP A 11 30.53 -14.73 1.62
N LYS A 12 31.13 -14.48 2.79
CA LYS A 12 30.45 -13.79 3.91
C LYS A 12 30.04 -12.35 3.57
N ARG A 13 30.84 -11.62 2.78
CA ARG A 13 30.48 -10.27 2.29
C ARG A 13 29.32 -10.33 1.30
N VAL A 14 29.38 -11.28 0.36
CA VAL A 14 28.35 -11.50 -0.65
C VAL A 14 27.01 -11.87 0.00
N GLY A 15 27.02 -12.78 0.97
CA GLY A 15 25.81 -13.16 1.70
C GLY A 15 25.13 -11.99 2.43
N ARG A 16 25.91 -11.03 2.95
CA ARG A 16 25.36 -9.85 3.64
C ARG A 16 24.64 -8.90 2.68
N ILE A 17 25.23 -8.66 1.50
CA ILE A 17 24.65 -7.79 0.47
C ILE A 17 23.40 -8.44 -0.15
N ILE A 18 23.48 -9.74 -0.40
CA ILE A 18 22.37 -10.52 -0.94
C ILE A 18 21.21 -10.60 0.05
N GLY A 19 21.47 -10.72 1.35
CA GLY A 19 20.44 -10.75 2.38
C GLY A 19 19.58 -9.48 2.38
N ASP A 20 20.20 -8.30 2.37
CA ASP A 20 19.48 -7.02 2.36
C ASP A 20 18.71 -6.82 1.04
N PHE A 21 19.32 -7.18 -0.09
CA PHE A 21 18.70 -7.04 -1.41
C PHE A 21 17.52 -8.01 -1.59
N ILE A 22 17.71 -9.29 -1.27
CA ILE A 22 16.67 -10.31 -1.34
C ILE A 22 15.56 -10.00 -0.34
N GLY A 23 15.89 -9.57 0.88
CA GLY A 23 14.89 -9.18 1.88
C GLY A 23 13.99 -8.05 1.37
N ARG A 24 14.58 -6.98 0.83
CA ARG A 24 13.81 -5.89 0.20
C ARG A 24 13.06 -6.33 -1.05
N ALA A 25 13.66 -7.17 -1.90
CA ALA A 25 13.01 -7.64 -3.13
C ALA A 25 11.79 -8.51 -2.81
N ILE A 26 11.92 -9.48 -1.91
CA ILE A 26 10.81 -10.33 -1.44
C ILE A 26 9.72 -9.47 -0.81
N LEU A 27 10.08 -8.54 0.07
CA LEU A 27 9.11 -7.65 0.71
C LEU A 27 8.37 -6.80 -0.34
N THR A 28 9.10 -6.23 -1.29
CA THR A 28 8.51 -5.41 -2.36
C THR A 28 7.56 -6.23 -3.22
N ILE A 29 7.98 -7.42 -3.66
CA ILE A 29 7.15 -8.33 -4.46
C ILE A 29 5.91 -8.75 -3.68
N PHE A 30 6.05 -9.09 -2.40
CA PHE A 30 4.95 -9.49 -1.53
C PHE A 30 3.93 -8.35 -1.38
N TYR A 31 4.39 -7.15 -1.06
CA TYR A 31 3.54 -5.97 -0.93
C TYR A 31 2.86 -5.61 -2.25
N PHE A 32 3.58 -5.64 -3.38
CA PHE A 32 2.98 -5.40 -4.69
C PHE A 32 1.95 -6.47 -5.07
N THR A 33 2.25 -7.75 -4.82
CA THR A 33 1.36 -8.85 -5.21
C THR A 33 0.11 -8.93 -4.34
N LEU A 34 0.15 -8.43 -3.09
CA LEU A 34 -1.02 -8.43 -2.21
C LEU A 34 -1.79 -7.10 -2.25
N LEU A 35 -1.11 -5.97 -2.03
CA LEU A 35 -1.77 -4.67 -1.95
C LEU A 35 -2.16 -4.12 -3.32
N ALA A 36 -1.32 -4.29 -4.34
CA ALA A 36 -1.61 -3.71 -5.65
C ALA A 36 -2.88 -4.29 -6.30
N PRO A 37 -3.10 -5.62 -6.38
CA PRO A 37 -4.35 -6.13 -6.95
C PRO A 37 -5.57 -5.79 -6.08
N PHE A 38 -5.41 -5.65 -4.76
CA PHE A 38 -6.49 -5.17 -3.89
C PHE A 38 -6.85 -3.71 -4.20
N GLY A 39 -5.86 -2.82 -4.27
CA GLY A 39 -6.06 -1.41 -4.59
C GLY A 39 -6.60 -1.20 -6.01
N VAL A 40 -6.05 -1.93 -6.99
CA VAL A 40 -6.56 -1.93 -8.37
C VAL A 40 -7.97 -2.49 -8.43
N GLY A 41 -8.27 -3.57 -7.71
CA GLY A 41 -9.59 -4.16 -7.60
C GLY A 41 -10.60 -3.16 -7.03
N VAL A 42 -10.34 -2.59 -5.86
CA VAL A 42 -11.24 -1.59 -5.24
C VAL A 42 -11.44 -0.38 -6.15
N ARG A 43 -10.38 0.11 -6.79
CA ARG A 43 -10.46 1.24 -7.72
C ARG A 43 -11.30 0.92 -8.95
N LEU A 44 -11.09 -0.25 -9.56
CA LEU A 44 -11.81 -0.66 -10.77
C LEU A 44 -13.26 -1.03 -10.48
N PHE A 45 -13.54 -1.78 -9.41
CA PHE A 45 -14.88 -2.31 -9.12
C PHE A 45 -15.75 -1.37 -8.28
N GLY A 46 -15.17 -0.66 -7.31
CA GLY A 46 -15.95 0.14 -6.36
C GLY A 46 -16.36 1.53 -6.84
N ASP A 47 -15.68 2.09 -7.85
CA ASP A 47 -15.73 3.53 -8.20
C ASP A 47 -15.99 4.45 -6.99
N PRO A 48 -15.18 4.33 -5.91
CA PRO A 48 -15.46 5.01 -4.64
C PRO A 48 -15.37 6.54 -4.75
N LEU A 49 -14.76 7.05 -5.82
CA LEU A 49 -14.69 8.49 -6.09
C LEU A 49 -15.60 8.96 -7.23
N ALA A 50 -16.42 8.09 -7.83
CA ALA A 50 -17.32 8.44 -8.93
C ALA A 50 -16.65 9.20 -10.10
N ILE A 51 -15.35 8.97 -10.36
CA ILE A 51 -14.56 9.74 -11.35
C ILE A 51 -14.60 9.10 -12.74
N ARG A 52 -15.39 8.04 -12.95
CA ARG A 52 -15.47 7.42 -14.27
C ARG A 52 -15.99 8.43 -15.31
N PRO A 53 -15.25 8.65 -16.42
CA PRO A 53 -15.72 9.52 -17.49
C PRO A 53 -17.01 8.93 -18.08
N GLY A 54 -18.10 9.71 -18.00
CA GLY A 54 -19.44 9.30 -18.44
C GLY A 54 -20.52 9.38 -17.36
N ARG A 55 -20.17 9.55 -16.08
CA ARG A 55 -21.16 9.95 -15.07
C ARG A 55 -21.40 11.46 -15.17
N PRO A 56 -22.66 11.93 -15.35
CA PRO A 56 -22.94 13.36 -15.28
C PRO A 56 -22.57 13.88 -13.90
N ALA A 57 -21.94 15.06 -13.84
CA ALA A 57 -21.70 15.78 -12.61
C ALA A 57 -23.06 16.11 -11.99
N ARG A 58 -23.56 15.20 -11.14
CA ARG A 58 -24.86 15.34 -10.48
C ARG A 58 -24.61 15.82 -9.07
N TRP A 59 -25.34 16.86 -8.66
CA TRP A 59 -25.44 17.23 -7.25
C TRP A 59 -25.89 16.00 -6.47
N VAL A 60 -25.01 15.46 -5.63
CA VAL A 60 -25.33 14.36 -4.73
C VAL A 60 -26.07 14.97 -3.56
N GLU A 61 -27.34 14.61 -3.41
CA GLU A 61 -28.14 14.98 -2.25
C GLU A 61 -27.50 14.37 -1.01
N ARG A 62 -26.75 15.18 -0.26
CA ARG A 62 -26.21 14.77 1.02
C ARG A 62 -27.38 14.71 1.98
N LYS A 63 -27.72 13.52 2.48
CA LYS A 63 -28.52 13.39 3.68
C LYS A 63 -27.68 13.89 4.85
N THR A 64 -27.70 15.20 5.08
CA THR A 64 -27.33 15.75 6.38
C THR A 64 -28.26 15.09 7.38
N HIS A 65 -27.70 14.28 8.28
CA HIS A 65 -28.40 14.01 9.51
C HIS A 65 -28.54 15.37 10.19
N ASP A 66 -29.76 15.76 10.56
CA ASP A 66 -29.97 17.00 11.29
C ASP A 66 -29.19 16.90 12.61
N LEU A 67 -28.01 17.49 12.63
CA LEU A 67 -27.24 17.70 13.84
C LEU A 67 -27.96 18.82 14.58
N THR A 68 -28.76 18.45 15.56
CA THR A 68 -29.36 19.42 16.47
C THR A 68 -28.25 20.11 17.26
N LEU A 69 -28.50 21.35 17.70
CA LEU A 69 -27.53 22.15 18.48
C LEU A 69 -27.05 21.40 19.74
N ASP A 70 -27.87 20.49 20.26
CA ASP A 70 -27.52 19.63 21.39
C ASP A 70 -26.46 18.55 21.06
N ASP A 71 -26.41 18.05 19.83
CA ASP A 71 -25.39 17.07 19.40
C ASP A 71 -24.00 17.74 19.26
N ALA A 72 -23.96 19.01 18.87
CA ALA A 72 -22.72 19.78 18.78
C ALA A 72 -22.10 20.04 20.17
N ARG A 73 -22.93 20.19 21.21
CA ARG A 73 -22.48 20.43 22.60
C ARG A 73 -21.89 19.17 23.26
N ARG A 74 -22.21 17.97 22.78
CA ARG A 74 -21.67 16.70 23.30
C ARG A 74 -20.27 16.36 22.75
N LEU A 75 -19.84 17.05 21.69
CA LEU A 75 -18.57 16.80 20.99
C LEU A 75 -17.44 17.77 21.38
N SER A 76 -17.69 18.72 22.29
CA SER A 76 -16.70 19.66 22.86
C SER A 76 -16.32 19.28 24.28
#